data_AF-A0A0X3Q3E6-F1
#
_entry.id   AF-A0A0X3Q3E6-F1
#
_cell.length_a   1.000
_cell.length_b   1.000
_cell.length_c   1.000
_cell.angle_alpha   90.00
_cell.angle_beta   90.00
_cell.angle_gamma   90.00
#
_symmetry.space_group_name_H-M   'P 1'
#
loop_
_entity.id
_entity.type
_entity.pdbx_description
1 polymer ?
#
loop_
_entity_poly.entity_id
_entity_poly.type
_entity_poly.pdbx_seq_one_letter_code
_entity_poly.pdbx_strand_id
1 'polypeptide(L)'
;TPGRFRVAALNSSAISASWSMPPASSDLNGQYQVTIYNHQKNEVLTVSDNCVVIADLEPSTVYKLSVDAMTNDGQPVGKPAYGRIRTEFSNWRTPGRFRVAALNSSAISARWSMPP
;
A
#
# COMPACT_ATOMS: atom_id res chain seq x y z
N THR A 1 7.62 -19.83 -7.36
CA THR A 1 7.27 -18.39 -7.50
C THR A 1 5.79 -18.24 -7.65
N PRO A 2 5.16 -17.37 -6.84
CA PRO A 2 3.76 -16.99 -7.04
C PRO A 2 3.53 -16.52 -8.47
N GLY A 3 2.48 -17.04 -9.11
CA GLY A 3 2.18 -16.75 -10.51
C GLY A 3 1.38 -15.47 -10.66
N ARG A 4 1.33 -14.94 -11.89
CA ARG A 4 0.46 -13.82 -12.30
C ARG A 4 0.46 -12.64 -11.33
N PHE A 5 1.61 -12.33 -10.73
CA PHE A 5 1.69 -11.29 -9.72
C PHE A 5 1.35 -9.92 -10.32
N ARG A 6 0.42 -9.21 -9.66
CA ARG A 6 -0.09 -7.90 -10.06
C ARG A 6 -0.14 -6.99 -8.86
N VAL A 7 0.26 -5.74 -9.07
CA VAL A 7 0.18 -4.68 -8.07
C VAL A 7 -0.47 -3.46 -8.73
N ALA A 8 -1.41 -2.83 -8.04
CA ALA A 8 -2.11 -1.65 -8.52
C ALA A 8 -2.27 -0.61 -7.41
N ALA A 9 -2.15 0.67 -7.75
CA ALA A 9 -2.50 1.74 -6.83
C ALA A 9 -4.04 1.85 -6.77
N LEU A 10 -4.57 1.94 -5.55
CA LEU A 10 -6.00 2.16 -5.33
C LEU A 10 -6.32 3.64 -5.16
N ASN A 11 -5.41 4.38 -4.50
CA ASN A 11 -5.49 5.82 -4.27
C ASN A 11 -4.10 6.34 -3.83
N SER A 12 -4.06 7.52 -3.20
CA SER A 12 -2.84 8.14 -2.71
C SER A 12 -2.18 7.47 -1.50
N SER A 13 -2.88 6.61 -0.75
CA SER A 13 -2.34 5.98 0.46
C SER A 13 -2.59 4.47 0.54
N ALA A 14 -3.08 3.85 -0.54
CA ALA A 14 -3.36 2.42 -0.57
C ALA A 14 -3.03 1.79 -1.93
N ILE A 15 -2.54 0.55 -1.86
CA ILE A 15 -2.26 -0.30 -3.01
C ILE A 15 -2.87 -1.68 -2.80
N SER A 16 -3.15 -2.38 -3.90
CA SER A 16 -3.56 -3.78 -3.90
C SER A 16 -2.50 -4.64 -4.57
N ALA A 17 -2.32 -5.85 -4.06
CA ALA A 17 -1.46 -6.87 -4.64
C ALA A 17 -2.23 -8.19 -4.75
N SER A 18 -2.04 -8.91 -5.85
CA SER A 18 -2.69 -10.21 -6.11
C SER A 18 -1.77 -11.15 -6.87
N TRP A 19 -1.89 -12.45 -6.61
CA TRP A 19 -1.08 -13.50 -7.22
C TRP A 19 -1.87 -14.79 -7.36
N SER A 20 -1.36 -15.73 -8.13
CA SER A 20 -1.86 -17.11 -8.17
C SER A 20 -0.90 -18.04 -7.45
N MET A 21 -1.43 -19.15 -6.92
CA MET A 21 -0.62 -20.20 -6.31
C MET A 21 0.45 -20.71 -7.29
N PRO A 22 1.68 -21.00 -6.84
CA PRO A 22 2.70 -21.66 -7.65
C PRO A 22 2.24 -23.03 -8.18
N PRO A 23 2.61 -23.44 -9.41
CA PRO A 23 2.17 -24.71 -10.02
C PRO A 23 2.70 -25.99 -9.34
N ALA A 24 3.83 -25.91 -8.62
CA ALA A 24 4.51 -27.06 -8.01
C ALA A 24 4.48 -26.93 -6.48
N SER A 25 3.38 -27.34 -5.85
CA SER A 25 3.00 -26.88 -4.51
C SER A 25 2.39 -27.95 -3.60
N SER A 26 2.90 -29.19 -3.64
CA SER A 26 2.49 -30.22 -2.66
C SER A 26 2.81 -29.84 -1.21
N ASP A 27 3.78 -28.96 -0.98
CA ASP A 27 4.29 -28.62 0.36
C ASP A 27 3.85 -27.23 0.86
N LEU A 28 2.95 -26.53 0.14
CA LEU A 28 2.49 -25.20 0.54
C LEU A 28 1.46 -25.28 1.68
N ASN A 29 1.62 -24.44 2.70
CA ASN A 29 0.67 -24.32 3.81
C ASN A 29 -0.50 -23.36 3.50
N GLY A 30 -0.54 -22.79 2.29
CA GLY A 30 -1.52 -21.79 1.88
C GLY A 30 -1.22 -20.36 2.36
N GLN A 31 -0.13 -20.13 3.10
CA GLN A 31 0.29 -18.81 3.54
C GLN A 31 1.30 -18.18 2.58
N TYR A 32 1.27 -16.85 2.54
CA TYR A 32 2.17 -16.02 1.79
C TYR A 32 2.76 -14.95 2.70
N GLN A 33 4.07 -14.73 2.55
CA GLN A 33 4.75 -13.61 3.18
C GLN A 33 4.91 -12.50 2.15
N VAL A 34 4.33 -11.34 2.43
CA VAL A 34 4.42 -10.14 1.60
C VAL A 34 5.38 -9.17 2.27
N THR A 35 6.47 -8.82 1.60
CA THR A 35 7.40 -7.80 2.09
C THR A 35 7.23 -6.52 1.26
N ILE A 36 6.98 -5.41 1.94
CA ILE A 36 6.83 -4.07 1.36
C ILE A 36 8.09 -3.28 1.68
N TYR A 37 8.72 -2.74 0.64
CA TYR A 37 9.92 -1.93 0.75
C TYR A 37 9.63 -0.49 0.34
N ASN A 38 9.92 0.45 1.24
CA ASN A 38 10.04 1.89 0.97
C ASN A 38 11.45 2.35 1.37
N HIS A 39 11.85 3.54 0.95
CA HIS A 39 13.11 4.18 1.33
C HIS A 39 13.28 4.37 2.85
N GLN A 40 12.18 4.47 3.60
CA GLN A 40 12.22 4.71 5.05
C GLN A 40 12.11 3.42 5.88
N LYS A 41 11.28 2.46 5.44
CA LYS A 41 10.90 1.29 6.25
C LYS A 41 10.56 0.10 5.36
N ASN A 42 10.84 -1.08 5.90
CA ASN A 42 10.34 -2.35 5.37
C ASN A 42 9.27 -2.90 6.29
N GLU A 43 8.18 -3.41 5.71
CA GLU A 43 7.10 -4.06 6.44
C GLU A 43 6.88 -5.46 5.90
N VAL A 44 6.54 -6.39 6.80
CA VAL A 44 6.29 -7.79 6.47
C VAL A 44 4.89 -8.15 6.95
N LEU A 45 4.11 -8.73 6.06
CA LEU A 45 2.76 -9.20 6.33
C LEU A 45 2.68 -10.69 5.99
N THR A 46 1.98 -11.46 6.82
CA THR A 46 1.64 -12.85 6.53
C THR A 46 0.16 -12.91 6.22
N VAL A 47 -0.20 -13.40 5.03
CA VAL A 47 -1.59 -13.53 4.58
C VAL A 47 -1.87 -14.97 4.15
N SER A 48 -3.11 -15.42 4.33
CA SER A 48 -3.56 -16.74 3.85
C SER A 48 -4.35 -16.65 2.54
N ASP A 49 -4.65 -15.42 2.09
CA ASP A 49 -5.30 -15.15 0.81
C ASP A 49 -4.28 -14.92 -0.31
N ASN A 50 -4.77 -15.03 -1.55
CA ASN A 50 -4.01 -14.76 -2.76
C ASN A 50 -3.98 -13.27 -3.15
N CYS A 51 -4.46 -12.40 -2.28
CA CYS A 51 -4.45 -10.96 -2.45
C CYS A 51 -4.34 -10.23 -1.10
N VAL A 52 -3.89 -8.99 -1.15
CA VAL A 52 -3.80 -8.10 0.01
C VAL A 52 -4.00 -6.65 -0.41
N VAL A 53 -4.60 -5.86 0.48
CA VAL A 53 -4.63 -4.40 0.40
C VAL A 53 -3.70 -3.85 1.48
N ILE A 54 -2.78 -2.98 1.07
CA ILE A 54 -1.83 -2.32 1.97
C ILE A 54 -2.22 -0.85 2.01
N ALA A 55 -2.53 -0.34 3.20
CA ALA A 55 -2.99 1.02 3.46
C ALA A 55 -1.92 1.84 4.22
N ASP A 56 -2.28 3.06 4.62
CA ASP A 56 -1.44 3.98 5.39
C ASP A 56 -0.09 4.29 4.73
N LEU A 57 -0.08 4.34 3.40
CA LEU A 57 1.09 4.65 2.58
C LEU A 57 1.24 6.15 2.30
N GLU A 58 2.48 6.55 2.03
CA GLU A 58 2.81 7.91 1.62
C GLU A 58 2.34 8.17 0.16
N PRO A 59 1.72 9.32 -0.12
CA PRO A 59 1.35 9.74 -1.47
C PRO A 59 2.52 9.99 -2.41
N SER A 60 2.33 9.72 -3.70
CA SER A 60 3.34 9.88 -4.75
C SER A 60 4.66 9.15 -4.46
N THR A 61 4.62 8.08 -3.67
CA THR A 61 5.79 7.31 -3.23
C THR A 61 5.84 5.96 -3.94
N VAL A 62 7.05 5.53 -4.29
CA VAL A 62 7.28 4.25 -4.98
C VAL A 62 7.49 3.16 -3.94
N TYR A 63 6.66 2.13 -4.01
CA TYR A 63 6.77 0.93 -3.20
C TYR A 63 7.22 -0.25 -4.06
N LYS A 64 8.13 -1.06 -3.50
CA LYS A 64 8.47 -2.38 -4.06
C LYS A 64 7.88 -3.45 -3.16
N LEU A 65 7.40 -4.52 -3.76
CA LEU A 65 6.80 -5.64 -3.05
C LEU A 65 7.49 -6.93 -3.48
N SER A 66 7.70 -7.83 -2.52
CA SER A 66 7.96 -9.23 -2.78
C SER A 66 6.87 -10.10 -2.16
N VAL A 67 6.54 -11.21 -2.83
CA VAL A 67 5.64 -12.22 -2.29
C VAL A 67 6.34 -13.58 -2.34
N ASP A 68 6.41 -14.22 -1.18
CA ASP A 68 6.97 -15.54 -0.96
C ASP A 68 5.82 -16.49 -0.57
N ALA A 69 5.79 -17.68 -1.16
CA ALA A 69 4.86 -18.73 -0.77
C ALA A 69 5.51 -19.58 0.33
N MET A 70 4.78 -19.96 1.38
CA MET A 70 5.36 -20.59 2.56
C MET A 70 5.06 -22.10 2.64
N THR A 71 5.98 -22.88 3.20
CA THR A 71 5.76 -24.30 3.56
C THR A 71 5.09 -24.44 4.93
N ASN A 72 4.66 -25.67 5.25
CA ASN A 72 4.19 -26.01 6.61
C ASN A 72 5.25 -25.74 7.69
N ASP A 73 6.53 -25.82 7.35
CA ASP A 73 7.66 -25.53 8.25
C ASP A 73 7.98 -24.02 8.34
N GLY A 74 7.19 -23.15 7.69
CA GLY A 74 7.38 -21.71 7.71
C GLY A 74 8.55 -21.21 6.86
N GLN A 75 8.98 -21.97 5.85
CA GLN A 75 10.06 -21.56 4.94
C GLN A 75 9.51 -21.10 3.58
N PRO A 76 10.15 -20.11 2.92
CA PRO A 76 9.76 -19.68 1.59
C PRO A 76 10.07 -20.74 0.52
N VAL A 77 9.16 -20.93 -0.42
CA VAL A 77 9.24 -21.91 -1.50
C VAL A 77 9.60 -21.26 -2.83
N GLY A 78 10.73 -21.69 -3.39
CA GLY A 78 11.21 -21.23 -4.68
C GLY A 78 11.56 -19.75 -4.67
N LYS A 79 11.44 -19.07 -5.82
CA LYS A 79 11.77 -17.64 -5.94
C LYS A 79 10.56 -16.75 -5.59
N PRO A 80 10.75 -15.60 -4.92
CA PRO A 80 9.70 -14.59 -4.73
C PRO A 80 9.18 -14.01 -6.04
N ALA A 81 7.95 -13.53 -6.02
CA ALA A 81 7.41 -12.65 -7.06
C ALA A 81 7.67 -11.19 -6.68
N TYR A 82 8.10 -10.36 -7.64
CA TYR A 82 8.42 -8.95 -7.39
C TYR A 82 7.51 -8.01 -8.17
N GLY A 83 7.21 -6.88 -7.55
CA GLY A 83 6.33 -5.86 -8.11
C GLY A 83 6.74 -4.49 -7.64
N ARG A 84 6.44 -3.48 -8.44
CA ARG A 84 6.73 -2.08 -8.13
C ARG A 84 5.52 -1.25 -8.54
N ILE A 85 5.10 -0.36 -7.65
CA ILE A 85 3.99 0.54 -7.89
C ILE A 85 4.29 1.90 -7.28
N ARG A 86 3.65 2.96 -7.80
CA ARG A 86 3.66 4.28 -7.18
C ARG A 86 2.24 4.59 -6.71
N THR A 87 2.09 5.03 -5.47
CA THR A 87 0.81 5.58 -4.98
C THR A 87 0.45 6.83 -5.78
N GLU A 88 -0.84 7.12 -5.85
CA GLU A 88 -1.31 8.33 -6.53
C GLU A 88 -0.89 9.59 -5.78
N PHE A 89 -1.02 10.74 -6.43
CA PHE A 89 -0.83 12.02 -5.75
C PHE A 89 -1.94 12.22 -4.72
N SER A 90 -1.59 12.78 -3.56
CA SER A 90 -2.60 13.21 -2.59
C SER A 90 -3.47 14.30 -3.20
N ASN A 91 -4.78 14.10 -3.17
CA ASN A 91 -5.73 15.19 -3.42
C ASN A 91 -5.86 16.13 -2.20
N TRP A 92 -5.12 15.89 -1.11
CA TRP A 92 -4.97 16.80 0.03
C TRP A 92 -4.21 18.04 -0.39
N ARG A 93 -4.91 18.94 -1.08
CA ARG A 93 -4.36 20.22 -1.47
C ARG A 93 -4.66 21.21 -0.34
N THR A 94 -3.62 21.85 0.18
CA THR A 94 -3.76 22.91 1.20
C THR A 94 -4.72 23.98 0.68
N PRO A 95 -5.79 24.32 1.42
CA PRO A 95 -6.65 25.43 1.03
C PRO A 95 -5.81 26.69 0.81
N GLY A 96 -5.97 27.32 -0.35
CA GLY A 96 -5.28 28.57 -0.62
C GLY A 96 -5.83 29.70 0.24
N ARG A 97 -5.02 30.74 0.49
CA ARG A 97 -5.43 32.00 1.14
C ARG A 97 -6.34 31.82 2.36
N PHE A 98 -5.88 31.03 3.34
CA PHE A 98 -6.58 30.90 4.62
C PHE A 98 -6.56 32.23 5.38
N ARG A 99 -7.74 32.78 5.67
CA ARG A 99 -7.94 34.02 6.44
C ARG A 99 -8.93 33.76 7.57
N VAL A 100 -8.61 34.25 8.75
CA VAL A 100 -9.49 34.20 9.92
C VAL A 100 -9.75 35.63 10.38
N ALA A 101 -11.00 35.96 10.71
CA ALA A 101 -11.38 37.24 11.29
C ALA A 101 -12.36 37.02 12.44
N ALA A 102 -12.14 37.70 13.57
CA ALA A 102 -13.09 37.70 14.68
C ALA A 102 -14.37 38.44 14.28
N LEU A 103 -15.51 37.78 14.46
CA LEU A 103 -16.82 38.38 14.21
C LEU A 103 -17.36 39.07 15.48
N ASN A 104 -17.12 38.47 16.65
CA ASN A 104 -17.47 39.02 17.96
C ASN A 104 -16.75 38.23 19.08
N SER A 105 -17.14 38.42 20.34
CA SER A 105 -16.54 37.80 21.52
C SER A 105 -16.62 36.27 21.58
N SER A 106 -17.47 35.64 20.77
CA SER A 106 -17.62 34.18 20.74
C SER A 106 -17.61 33.56 19.34
N ALA A 107 -17.38 34.34 18.28
CA ALA A 107 -17.42 33.85 16.91
C ALA A 107 -16.24 34.34 16.06
N ILE A 108 -15.74 33.45 15.21
CA ILE A 108 -14.77 33.74 14.16
C ILE A 108 -15.34 33.37 12.79
N SER A 109 -14.89 34.08 11.76
CA SER A 109 -15.09 33.71 10.36
C SER A 109 -13.77 33.18 9.81
N ALA A 110 -13.82 32.03 9.17
CA ALA A 110 -12.70 31.48 8.41
C ALA A 110 -13.08 31.46 6.92
N ARG A 111 -12.15 31.86 6.06
CA ARG A 111 -12.28 31.85 4.59
C ARG A 111 -11.02 31.27 3.98
N TRP A 112 -11.19 30.45 2.96
CA TRP A 112 -10.09 29.90 2.16
C TRP A 112 -10.53 29.79 0.70
N SER A 113 -9.58 29.84 -0.22
CA SER A 113 -9.81 29.52 -1.62
C SER A 113 -9.63 28.02 -1.86
N MET A 114 -10.46 27.45 -2.72
CA MET A 114 -10.22 26.08 -3.16
C MET A 114 -8.82 25.98 -3.77
N PRO A 115 -8.13 24.87 -3.54
CA PRO A 115 -6.86 24.64 -4.19
C PRO A 115 -7.03 24.60 -5.73
N PRO A 116 -6.08 25.16 -6.50
CA PRO A 116 -6.16 25.22 -7.96
C PRO A 116 -6.14 23.86 -8.63
#